data_AF-A0A939HAR3-F1
#
_entry.id   AF-A0A939HAR3-F1
#
_cell.length_a   1.000
_cell.length_b   1.000
_cell.length_c   1.000
_cell.angle_alpha   90.00
_cell.angle_beta   90.00
_cell.angle_gamma   90.00
#
_symmetry.space_group_name_H-M   'P 1'
#
loop_
_entity.id
_entity.type
_entity.pdbx_description
1 polymer ?
#
loop_
_entity_poly.entity_id
_entity_poly.type
_entity_poly.pdbx_seq_one_letter_code
_entity_poly.pdbx_strand_id
1 'polypeptide(L)'
;MENIRTASQILRVMMEEGKLERTGNKDLFMSYISESGVQEVLHAMTEELDAQVLRINNILYLIPSTENQLLGFRNKDVRDWLGSNVRQADAFLAYYIVAVIFNLFYGGKNRDPKQREFLSLVSIMEEMDRRTRDCLEHPEKTEELEQEYNMNFMNIAQNWDIKKGYEEGSRLTTKMGFLLRVMRLLQQEGLLRISENEKEIRTTNKLDDLMLHYYLNDDRVEEIQKIFKEEHHAEN
;
A
#
# COMPACT_ATOMS: atom_id res chain seq x y z
N MET A 1 35.48 0.50 8.73
CA MET A 1 34.68 1.19 9.77
C MET A 1 33.93 2.39 9.22
N GLU A 2 34.52 3.18 8.31
CA GLU A 2 33.83 4.31 7.68
C GLU A 2 32.60 3.88 6.86
N ASN A 3 32.74 2.86 5.99
CA ASN A 3 31.60 2.33 5.22
C ASN A 3 30.43 1.88 6.10
N ILE A 4 30.72 1.25 7.24
CA ILE A 4 29.70 0.81 8.21
C ILE A 4 28.95 2.01 8.77
N ARG A 5 29.67 3.06 9.18
CA ARG A 5 29.06 4.28 9.71
C ARG A 5 28.15 4.93 8.67
N THR A 6 28.61 5.05 7.43
CA THR A 6 27.83 5.66 6.34
C THR A 6 26.59 4.81 6.01
N ALA A 7 26.73 3.49 5.90
CA ALA A 7 25.61 2.57 5.68
C ALA A 7 24.58 2.66 6.81
N SER A 8 25.01 2.69 8.08
CA SER A 8 24.11 2.88 9.23
C SER A 8 23.39 4.24 9.20
N GLN A 9 24.06 5.30 8.76
CA GLN A 9 23.42 6.62 8.60
C GLN A 9 22.36 6.60 7.50
N ILE A 10 22.65 5.97 6.35
CA ILE A 10 21.69 5.79 5.26
C ILE A 10 20.47 4.99 5.76
N LEU A 11 20.69 3.85 6.42
CA LEU A 11 19.64 3.01 6.95
C LEU A 11 18.75 3.76 7.96
N ARG A 12 19.36 4.53 8.87
CA ARG A 12 18.62 5.36 9.84
C ARG A 12 17.68 6.35 9.14
N VAL A 13 18.18 7.08 8.14
CA VAL A 13 17.35 8.04 7.38
C VAL A 13 16.19 7.32 6.69
N MET A 14 16.45 6.16 6.06
CA MET A 14 15.39 5.39 5.41
C MET A 14 14.37 4.81 6.40
N MET A 15 14.77 4.46 7.62
CA MET A 15 13.84 4.02 8.67
C MET A 15 12.97 5.17 9.21
N GLU A 16 13.53 6.38 9.31
CA GLU A 16 12.79 7.56 9.81
C GLU A 16 11.85 8.14 8.75
N GLU A 17 12.27 8.20 7.48
CA GLU A 17 11.55 8.90 6.41
C GLU A 17 10.92 7.96 5.36
N GLY A 18 11.24 6.66 5.43
CA GLY A 18 10.85 5.65 4.41
C GLY A 18 11.63 5.75 3.10
N LYS A 19 12.54 6.73 2.96
CA LYS A 19 13.36 6.97 1.77
C LYS A 19 14.58 7.83 2.09
N LEU A 20 15.57 7.83 1.20
CA LEU A 20 16.69 8.77 1.18
C LEU A 20 16.73 9.50 -0.16
N GLU A 21 16.47 10.80 -0.14
CA GLU A 21 16.50 11.66 -1.34
C GLU A 21 17.84 12.40 -1.48
N ARG A 22 18.40 12.42 -2.68
CA ARG A 22 19.68 13.13 -2.97
C ARG A 22 19.64 14.61 -2.66
N THR A 23 18.50 15.28 -2.83
CA THR A 23 18.35 16.72 -2.61
C THR A 23 18.58 17.12 -1.15
N GLY A 24 18.13 16.29 -0.20
CA GLY A 24 18.32 16.50 1.24
C GLY A 24 19.56 15.81 1.81
N ASN A 25 20.00 14.70 1.20
CA ASN A 25 21.05 13.82 1.72
C ASN A 25 22.15 13.57 0.67
N LYS A 26 22.66 14.64 0.05
CA LYS A 26 23.56 14.54 -1.11
C LYS A 26 24.78 13.66 -0.83
N ASP A 27 25.47 13.87 0.29
CA ASP A 27 26.72 13.17 0.59
C ASP A 27 26.46 11.68 0.84
N LEU A 28 25.44 11.34 1.65
CA LEU A 28 25.03 9.96 1.90
C LEU A 28 24.59 9.24 0.62
N PHE A 29 23.81 9.92 -0.23
CA PHE A 29 23.40 9.37 -1.52
C PHE A 29 24.61 9.13 -2.41
N MET A 30 25.52 10.10 -2.53
CA MET A 30 26.71 9.95 -3.36
C MET A 30 27.62 8.84 -2.86
N SER A 31 27.86 8.71 -1.55
CA SER A 31 28.63 7.61 -0.98
C SER A 31 28.02 6.24 -1.29
N TYR A 32 26.69 6.10 -1.19
CA TYR A 32 26.03 4.87 -1.64
C TYR A 32 26.29 4.57 -3.12
N ILE A 33 26.33 5.58 -4.00
CA ILE A 33 26.55 5.38 -5.44
C ILE A 33 28.01 5.08 -5.78
N SER A 34 28.97 5.73 -5.12
CA SER A 34 30.39 5.67 -5.49
C SER A 34 31.19 4.61 -4.73
N GLU A 35 30.72 4.16 -3.57
CA GLU A 35 31.47 3.29 -2.67
C GLU A 35 30.81 1.91 -2.59
N SER A 36 31.35 0.91 -3.29
CA SER A 36 30.80 -0.45 -3.28
C SER A 36 30.71 -1.04 -1.87
N GLY A 37 31.69 -0.74 -1.01
CA GLY A 37 31.69 -1.21 0.38
C GLY A 37 30.58 -0.59 1.23
N VAL A 38 30.02 0.57 0.87
CA VAL A 38 28.81 1.11 1.52
C VAL A 38 27.57 0.32 1.06
N GLN A 39 27.49 -0.01 -0.23
CA GLN A 39 26.40 -0.82 -0.79
C GLN A 39 26.38 -2.23 -0.18
N GLU A 40 27.53 -2.90 -0.11
CA GLU A 40 27.66 -4.26 0.44
C GLU A 40 27.22 -4.30 1.91
N VAL A 41 27.67 -3.34 2.73
CA VAL A 41 27.28 -3.28 4.14
C VAL A 41 25.80 -2.97 4.28
N LEU A 42 25.27 -2.00 3.52
CA LEU A 42 23.86 -1.66 3.59
C LEU A 42 22.99 -2.83 3.15
N HIS A 43 23.38 -3.56 2.10
CA HIS A 43 22.67 -4.73 1.61
C HIS A 43 22.60 -5.83 2.67
N ALA A 44 23.73 -6.19 3.29
CA ALA A 44 23.76 -7.17 4.36
C ALA A 44 22.89 -6.74 5.56
N MET A 45 22.91 -5.45 5.93
CA MET A 45 22.04 -4.94 7.00
C MET A 45 20.56 -5.03 6.64
N THR A 46 20.19 -4.71 5.40
CA THR A 46 18.77 -4.77 4.98
C THR A 46 18.29 -6.21 4.81
N GLU A 47 19.15 -7.13 4.38
CA GLU A 47 18.84 -8.56 4.27
C GLU A 47 18.48 -9.16 5.64
N GLU A 48 19.28 -8.87 6.68
CA GLU A 48 18.98 -9.26 8.07
C GLU A 48 17.69 -8.64 8.63
N LEU A 49 17.22 -7.55 8.03
CA LEU A 49 15.96 -6.90 8.37
C LEU A 49 14.80 -7.39 7.51
N ASP A 50 14.97 -8.43 6.69
CA ASP A 50 13.99 -8.90 5.70
C ASP A 50 13.51 -7.77 4.77
N ALA A 51 14.41 -6.91 4.34
CA ALA A 51 14.13 -5.75 3.50
C ALA A 51 15.17 -5.59 2.39
N GLN A 52 14.84 -4.76 1.40
CA GLN A 52 15.75 -4.43 0.30
C GLN A 52 15.78 -2.93 0.02
N VAL A 53 16.90 -2.48 -0.56
CA VAL A 53 17.03 -1.11 -1.04
C VAL A 53 16.68 -1.05 -2.52
N LEU A 54 15.60 -0.34 -2.83
CA LEU A 54 15.22 -0.04 -4.20
C LEU A 54 15.68 1.35 -4.58
N ARG A 55 16.50 1.46 -5.63
CA ARG A 55 16.92 2.75 -6.17
C ARG A 55 16.04 3.15 -7.35
N ILE A 56 15.43 4.32 -7.26
CA ILE A 56 14.71 4.96 -8.37
C ILE A 56 15.26 6.37 -8.56
N ASN A 57 15.90 6.62 -9.70
CA ASN A 57 16.52 7.90 -10.03
C ASN A 57 17.50 8.40 -8.93
N ASN A 58 17.10 9.43 -8.19
CA ASN A 58 17.85 10.10 -7.13
C ASN A 58 17.28 9.79 -5.73
N ILE A 59 16.54 8.69 -5.58
CA ILE A 59 15.89 8.27 -4.34
C ILE A 59 16.24 6.79 -4.06
N LEU A 60 16.55 6.49 -2.80
CA LEU A 60 16.64 5.13 -2.28
C LEU A 60 15.42 4.86 -1.39
N TYR A 61 14.72 3.78 -1.64
CA TYR A 61 13.59 3.31 -0.84
C TYR A 61 13.99 2.07 -0.06
N LEU A 62 13.58 1.99 1.20
CA LEU A 62 13.63 0.75 1.97
C LEU A 62 12.30 0.01 1.79
N ILE A 63 12.35 -1.17 1.17
CA ILE A 63 11.18 -1.97 0.87
C ILE A 63 11.21 -3.23 1.72
N PRO A 64 10.31 -3.35 2.71
CA PRO A 64 10.15 -4.58 3.47
C PRO A 64 9.64 -5.72 2.57
N SER A 65 10.08 -6.94 2.87
CA SER A 65 9.47 -8.16 2.31
C SER A 65 8.05 -8.35 2.86
N THR A 66 7.24 -9.19 2.20
CA THR A 66 5.84 -9.43 2.60
C THR A 66 5.70 -9.98 4.01
N GLU A 67 6.62 -10.85 4.42
CA GLU A 67 6.64 -11.47 5.75
C GLU A 67 7.33 -10.62 6.83
N ASN A 68 7.75 -9.40 6.49
CA ASN A 68 8.51 -8.55 7.39
C ASN A 68 7.61 -7.99 8.50
N GLN A 69 7.68 -8.61 9.68
CA GLN A 69 6.88 -8.21 10.84
C GLN A 69 7.43 -7.00 11.60
N LEU A 70 8.67 -6.57 11.29
CA LEU A 70 9.34 -5.47 11.98
C LEU A 70 8.99 -4.13 11.34
N LEU A 71 9.03 -4.08 10.00
CA LEU A 71 8.77 -2.88 9.21
C LEU A 71 7.39 -2.90 8.56
N GLY A 72 6.77 -4.08 8.42
CA GLY A 72 5.41 -4.24 7.91
C GLY A 72 4.33 -4.05 8.97
N PHE A 73 3.09 -3.92 8.51
CA PHE A 73 1.93 -3.80 9.39
C PHE A 73 1.30 -5.17 9.65
N ARG A 74 1.02 -5.47 10.92
CA ARG A 74 0.17 -6.59 11.28
C ARG A 74 -1.29 -6.18 11.16
N ASN A 75 -2.17 -7.17 11.02
CA ASN A 75 -3.63 -6.97 11.09
C ASN A 75 -4.07 -6.29 12.40
N LYS A 76 -3.28 -6.35 13.47
CA LYS A 76 -3.55 -5.60 14.69
C LYS A 76 -3.28 -4.11 14.49
N ASP A 77 -2.17 -3.74 13.88
CA ASP A 77 -1.76 -2.34 13.71
C ASP A 77 -2.76 -1.59 12.83
N VAL A 78 -3.23 -2.21 11.74
CA VAL A 78 -4.27 -1.65 10.87
C VAL A 78 -5.58 -1.46 11.61
N ARG A 79 -5.96 -2.41 12.48
CA ARG A 79 -7.17 -2.27 13.31
C ARG A 79 -7.04 -1.15 14.34
N ASP A 80 -5.93 -1.09 15.04
CA ASP A 80 -5.64 -0.07 16.05
C ASP A 80 -5.68 1.34 15.42
N TRP A 81 -5.18 1.46 14.19
CA TRP A 81 -5.22 2.67 13.40
C TRP A 81 -6.65 3.05 12.95
N LEU A 82 -7.45 2.05 12.51
CA LEU A 82 -8.85 2.26 12.14
C LEU A 82 -9.74 2.61 13.35
N GLY A 83 -9.40 2.16 14.56
CA GLY A 83 -10.06 2.52 15.82
C GLY A 83 -10.17 1.38 16.85
N SER A 84 -10.69 1.70 18.04
CA SER A 84 -10.58 0.86 19.24
C SER A 84 -11.42 -0.44 19.26
N ASN A 85 -12.40 -0.60 18.36
CA ASN A 85 -13.33 -1.75 18.31
C ASN A 85 -13.49 -2.33 16.89
N VAL A 86 -12.42 -2.27 16.11
CA VAL A 86 -12.41 -2.66 14.70
C VAL A 86 -12.33 -4.18 14.57
N ARG A 87 -13.24 -4.77 13.79
CA ARG A 87 -13.27 -6.22 13.55
C ARG A 87 -12.22 -6.58 12.50
N GLN A 88 -11.84 -7.86 12.42
CA GLN A 88 -10.97 -8.32 11.34
C GLN A 88 -11.56 -8.02 9.95
N ALA A 89 -12.89 -8.17 9.80
CA ALA A 89 -13.63 -7.80 8.59
C ALA A 89 -13.44 -6.33 8.16
N ASP A 90 -13.22 -5.42 9.11
CA ASP A 90 -12.97 -4.01 8.78
C ASP A 90 -11.54 -3.82 8.26
N ALA A 91 -10.55 -4.57 8.77
CA ALA A 91 -9.19 -4.52 8.22
C ALA A 91 -9.17 -5.03 6.77
N PHE A 92 -9.87 -6.13 6.48
CA PHE A 92 -10.00 -6.63 5.11
C PHE A 92 -10.74 -5.65 4.18
N LEU A 93 -11.80 -5.01 4.68
CA LEU A 93 -12.46 -3.93 3.94
C LEU A 93 -11.51 -2.76 3.67
N ALA A 94 -10.65 -2.39 4.62
CA ALA A 94 -9.63 -1.36 4.41
C ALA A 94 -8.62 -1.76 3.32
N TYR A 95 -8.11 -2.99 3.34
CA TYR A 95 -7.23 -3.50 2.28
C TYR A 95 -7.90 -3.46 0.92
N TYR A 96 -9.16 -3.88 0.84
CA TYR A 96 -9.92 -3.83 -0.40
C TYR A 96 -10.12 -2.39 -0.90
N ILE A 97 -10.41 -1.44 -0.01
CA ILE A 97 -10.49 -0.02 -0.37
C ILE A 97 -9.14 0.49 -0.91
N VAL A 98 -8.02 0.15 -0.28
CA VAL A 98 -6.69 0.52 -0.77
C VAL A 98 -6.45 -0.04 -2.17
N ALA A 99 -6.77 -1.32 -2.40
CA ALA A 99 -6.67 -1.97 -3.71
C ALA A 99 -7.54 -1.27 -4.76
N VAL A 100 -8.78 -0.89 -4.41
CA VAL A 100 -9.67 -0.14 -5.32
C VAL A 100 -9.09 1.24 -5.63
N ILE A 101 -8.57 1.98 -4.64
CA ILE A 101 -7.94 3.28 -4.86
C ILE A 101 -6.74 3.14 -5.80
N PHE A 102 -5.87 2.16 -5.57
CA PHE A 102 -4.71 1.92 -6.42
C PHE A 102 -5.12 1.51 -7.83
N ASN A 103 -6.13 0.64 -7.98
CA ASN A 103 -6.67 0.29 -9.29
C ASN A 103 -7.29 1.51 -10.02
N LEU A 104 -7.94 2.42 -9.31
CA LEU A 104 -8.49 3.65 -9.91
C LEU A 104 -7.38 4.61 -10.39
N PHE A 105 -6.23 4.63 -9.72
CA PHE A 105 -5.06 5.41 -10.14
C PHE A 105 -4.22 4.71 -11.22
N TYR A 106 -4.02 3.40 -11.14
CA TYR A 106 -3.00 2.66 -11.89
C TYR A 106 -3.54 1.48 -12.72
N GLY A 107 -4.86 1.31 -12.85
CA GLY A 107 -5.48 0.19 -13.59
C GLY A 107 -5.38 0.26 -15.12
N GLY A 108 -4.43 1.03 -15.66
CA GLY A 108 -4.19 1.15 -17.08
C GLY A 108 -3.68 -0.15 -17.71
N LYS A 109 -4.29 -0.57 -18.82
CA LYS A 109 -3.89 -1.80 -19.54
C LYS A 109 -2.75 -1.59 -20.56
N ASN A 110 -2.17 -0.38 -20.65
CA ASN A 110 -1.19 0.02 -21.68
C ASN A 110 0.16 0.42 -21.04
N ARG A 111 1.12 0.89 -21.87
CA ARG A 111 2.46 1.38 -21.46
C ARG A 111 2.47 2.45 -20.36
N ASP A 112 1.35 3.13 -20.12
CA ASP A 112 1.18 4.05 -19.01
C ASP A 112 0.13 3.48 -18.03
N PRO A 113 0.58 2.89 -16.91
CA PRO A 113 -0.33 2.38 -15.90
C PRO A 113 -1.15 3.50 -15.25
N LYS A 114 -0.59 4.72 -15.08
CA LYS A 114 -1.26 5.80 -14.35
C LYS A 114 -2.38 6.42 -15.19
N GLN A 115 -3.61 6.28 -14.73
CA GLN A 115 -4.82 6.71 -15.43
C GLN A 115 -5.31 8.09 -14.99
N ARG A 116 -5.01 8.50 -13.76
CA ARG A 116 -5.59 9.70 -13.14
C ARG A 116 -4.56 10.39 -12.25
N GLU A 117 -4.62 11.72 -12.21
CA GLU A 117 -3.78 12.54 -11.32
C GLU A 117 -4.46 12.85 -9.98
N PHE A 118 -5.79 12.69 -9.92
CA PHE A 118 -6.58 12.88 -8.71
C PHE A 118 -7.84 12.01 -8.73
N LEU A 119 -8.38 11.72 -7.54
CA LEU A 119 -9.67 11.08 -7.36
C LEU A 119 -10.51 11.90 -6.39
N SER A 120 -11.80 12.05 -6.69
CA SER A 120 -12.75 12.62 -5.74
C SER A 120 -13.25 11.55 -4.78
N LEU A 121 -13.50 11.93 -3.54
CA LEU A 121 -14.02 11.03 -2.51
C LEU A 121 -15.34 10.39 -2.93
N VAL A 122 -16.21 11.18 -3.57
CA VAL A 122 -17.50 10.73 -4.11
C VAL A 122 -17.28 9.63 -5.15
N SER A 123 -16.34 9.81 -6.09
CA SER A 123 -16.08 8.80 -7.12
C SER A 123 -15.58 7.48 -6.55
N ILE A 124 -14.79 7.52 -5.46
CA ILE A 124 -14.31 6.32 -4.78
C ILE A 124 -15.46 5.62 -4.07
N MET A 125 -16.34 6.38 -3.40
CA MET A 125 -17.54 5.83 -2.76
C MET A 125 -18.49 5.18 -3.76
N GLU A 126 -18.74 5.83 -4.90
CA GLU A 126 -19.58 5.29 -5.98
C GLU A 126 -18.99 4.00 -6.56
N GLU A 127 -17.67 3.96 -6.78
CA GLU A 127 -17.01 2.75 -7.26
C GLU A 127 -17.06 1.61 -6.24
N MET A 128 -16.90 1.92 -4.95
CA MET A 128 -17.08 0.95 -3.87
C MET A 128 -18.51 0.42 -3.84
N ASP A 129 -19.51 1.30 -3.85
CA ASP A 129 -20.94 0.93 -3.87
C ASP A 129 -21.28 0.06 -5.07
N ARG A 130 -20.74 0.39 -6.25
CA ARG A 130 -20.93 -0.40 -7.47
C ARG A 130 -20.33 -1.80 -7.34
N ARG A 131 -19.09 -1.91 -6.88
CA ARG A 131 -18.37 -3.20 -6.73
C ARG A 131 -19.02 -4.10 -5.69
N THR A 132 -19.33 -3.55 -4.52
CA THR A 132 -19.93 -4.34 -3.44
C THR A 132 -21.35 -4.75 -3.79
N ARG A 133 -22.12 -3.90 -4.48
CA ARG A 133 -23.44 -4.28 -4.99
C ARG A 133 -23.36 -5.43 -5.99
N ASP A 134 -22.42 -5.39 -6.94
CA ASP A 134 -22.21 -6.49 -7.89
C ASP A 134 -21.93 -7.82 -7.17
N CYS A 135 -21.16 -7.79 -6.08
CA CYS A 135 -20.89 -8.97 -5.26
C CYS A 135 -22.16 -9.50 -4.55
N LEU A 136 -22.98 -8.59 -4.01
CA LEU A 136 -24.22 -8.96 -3.30
C LEU A 136 -25.31 -9.47 -4.25
N GLU A 137 -25.39 -8.93 -5.47
CA GLU A 137 -26.38 -9.32 -6.49
C GLU A 137 -26.00 -10.63 -7.20
N HIS A 138 -24.71 -10.99 -7.24
CA HIS A 138 -24.21 -12.19 -7.91
C HIS A 138 -23.42 -13.10 -6.94
N PRO A 139 -24.08 -13.75 -5.98
CA PRO A 139 -23.42 -14.56 -4.96
C PRO A 139 -22.64 -15.76 -5.52
N GLU A 140 -23.16 -16.44 -6.55
CA GLU A 140 -22.49 -17.59 -7.19
C GLU A 140 -21.14 -17.17 -7.81
N LYS A 141 -21.15 -16.09 -8.60
CA LYS A 141 -19.93 -15.51 -9.17
C LYS A 141 -18.98 -14.99 -8.08
N THR A 142 -19.52 -14.47 -7.00
CA THR A 142 -18.70 -13.99 -5.88
C THR A 142 -17.98 -15.17 -5.24
N GLU A 143 -18.67 -16.27 -4.96
CA GLU A 143 -18.07 -17.49 -4.42
C GLU A 143 -16.93 -18.03 -5.31
N GLU A 144 -17.11 -18.03 -6.64
CA GLU A 144 -16.04 -18.37 -7.59
C GLU A 144 -14.80 -17.47 -7.41
N LEU A 145 -15.01 -16.15 -7.30
CA LEU A 145 -13.92 -15.20 -7.06
C LEU A 145 -13.30 -15.36 -5.66
N GLU A 146 -14.08 -15.67 -4.64
CA GLU A 146 -13.56 -15.92 -3.29
C GLU A 146 -12.62 -17.12 -3.27
N GLN A 147 -12.95 -18.17 -4.02
CA GLN A 147 -12.09 -19.35 -4.20
C GLN A 147 -10.84 -19.02 -5.02
N GLU A 148 -10.98 -18.25 -6.11
CA GLU A 148 -9.87 -17.90 -7.00
C GLU A 148 -8.83 -17.01 -6.30
N TYR A 149 -9.29 -16.02 -5.51
CA TYR A 149 -8.41 -15.01 -4.91
C TYR A 149 -8.15 -15.22 -3.42
N ASN A 150 -8.72 -16.26 -2.81
CA ASN A 150 -8.66 -16.53 -1.37
C ASN A 150 -9.04 -15.30 -0.50
N MET A 151 -10.07 -14.57 -0.93
CA MET A 151 -10.56 -13.35 -0.29
C MET A 151 -12.06 -13.45 -0.02
N ASN A 152 -12.51 -13.03 1.17
CA ASN A 152 -13.93 -13.05 1.53
C ASN A 152 -14.68 -11.80 1.01
N PHE A 153 -14.85 -11.71 -0.31
CA PHE A 153 -15.53 -10.60 -0.99
C PHE A 153 -16.96 -10.38 -0.52
N MET A 154 -17.70 -11.44 -0.19
CA MET A 154 -19.06 -11.37 0.33
C MET A 154 -19.09 -10.65 1.68
N ASN A 155 -18.20 -11.00 2.62
CA ASN A 155 -18.10 -10.32 3.90
C ASN A 155 -17.65 -8.86 3.74
N ILE A 156 -16.69 -8.58 2.84
CA ILE A 156 -16.27 -7.22 2.51
C ILE A 156 -17.47 -6.39 2.01
N ALA A 157 -18.26 -6.94 1.08
CA ALA A 157 -19.41 -6.26 0.51
C ALA A 157 -20.50 -5.98 1.55
N GLN A 158 -20.84 -6.98 2.37
CA GLN A 158 -21.79 -6.83 3.49
C GLN A 158 -21.31 -5.79 4.52
N ASN A 159 -20.01 -5.81 4.86
CA ASN A 159 -19.45 -4.86 5.81
C ASN A 159 -19.50 -3.42 5.26
N TRP A 160 -19.26 -3.22 3.97
CA TRP A 160 -19.44 -1.90 3.36
C TRP A 160 -20.91 -1.47 3.35
N ASP A 161 -21.83 -2.36 2.98
CA ASP A 161 -23.26 -2.04 2.82
C ASP A 161 -23.96 -1.67 4.13
N ILE A 162 -23.63 -2.35 5.24
CA ILE A 162 -24.21 -2.09 6.57
C ILE A 162 -23.75 -0.71 7.12
N LYS A 163 -22.62 -0.17 6.66
CA LYS A 163 -22.18 1.16 7.09
C LYS A 163 -23.17 2.20 6.56
N LYS A 164 -23.71 3.00 7.49
CA LYS A 164 -24.74 3.99 7.17
C LYS A 164 -24.29 4.91 6.03
N GLY A 165 -25.21 5.24 5.13
CA GLY A 165 -25.08 6.39 4.25
C GLY A 165 -24.84 7.67 5.06
N TYR A 166 -24.20 8.66 4.44
CA TYR A 166 -23.82 9.95 5.06
C TYR A 166 -24.85 10.46 6.08
N GLU A 167 -24.49 10.48 7.37
CA GLU A 167 -25.21 11.16 8.45
C GLU A 167 -24.25 12.23 9.02
N GLU A 168 -24.64 13.51 8.92
CA GLU A 168 -23.94 14.61 9.60
C GLU A 168 -23.86 14.31 11.11
N GLY A 169 -22.64 14.09 11.61
CA GLY A 169 -22.37 13.92 13.05
C GLY A 169 -21.87 12.54 13.49
N SER A 170 -21.97 11.48 12.68
CA SER A 170 -21.39 10.16 13.02
C SER A 170 -20.22 9.78 12.11
N ARG A 171 -19.03 10.32 12.43
CA ARG A 171 -17.77 10.02 11.72
C ARG A 171 -17.23 8.59 11.92
N LEU A 172 -17.90 7.77 12.74
CA LEU A 172 -17.46 6.43 13.12
C LEU A 172 -18.19 5.30 12.38
N THR A 173 -19.42 5.53 11.89
CA THR A 173 -20.29 4.47 11.35
C THR A 173 -20.67 4.67 9.89
N THR A 174 -20.16 5.71 9.23
CA THR A 174 -20.51 6.05 7.84
C THR A 174 -19.47 5.52 6.85
N LYS A 175 -19.92 5.19 5.63
CA LYS A 175 -19.03 4.84 4.51
C LYS A 175 -17.92 5.88 4.30
N MET A 176 -18.30 7.16 4.31
CA MET A 176 -17.38 8.29 4.18
C MET A 176 -16.36 8.35 5.33
N GLY A 177 -16.82 8.20 6.57
CA GLY A 177 -15.93 8.23 7.74
C GLY A 177 -14.91 7.09 7.74
N PHE A 178 -15.31 5.91 7.28
CA PHE A 178 -14.42 4.76 7.13
C PHE A 178 -13.39 4.98 6.02
N LEU A 179 -13.84 5.46 4.86
CA LEU A 179 -12.95 5.77 3.73
C LEU A 179 -11.92 6.86 4.07
N LEU A 180 -12.34 7.93 4.75
CA LEU A 180 -11.44 8.98 5.23
C LEU A 180 -10.37 8.45 6.18
N ARG A 181 -10.69 7.44 6.99
CA ARG A 181 -9.66 6.74 7.76
C ARG A 181 -8.71 6.06 6.80
N VAL A 182 -9.14 5.11 5.98
CA VAL A 182 -8.21 4.39 5.08
C VAL A 182 -7.29 5.33 4.29
N MET A 183 -7.81 6.45 3.76
CA MET A 183 -7.00 7.46 3.08
C MET A 183 -5.99 8.18 3.98
N ARG A 184 -6.34 8.49 5.24
CA ARG A 184 -5.41 9.11 6.21
C ARG A 184 -4.27 8.17 6.59
N LEU A 185 -4.49 6.85 6.60
CA LEU A 185 -3.40 5.88 6.79
C LEU A 185 -2.41 5.99 5.63
N LEU A 186 -2.92 5.96 4.40
CA LEU A 186 -2.10 6.13 3.21
C LEU A 186 -1.40 7.50 3.17
N GLN A 187 -2.03 8.54 3.71
CA GLN A 187 -1.39 9.87 3.86
C GLN A 187 -0.27 9.86 4.89
N GLN A 188 -0.48 9.21 6.05
CA GLN A 188 0.53 9.06 7.09
C GLN A 188 1.76 8.30 6.57
N GLU A 189 1.55 7.28 5.74
CA GLU A 189 2.62 6.52 5.08
C GLU A 189 3.26 7.24 3.88
N GLY A 190 2.83 8.47 3.60
CA GLY A 190 3.34 9.30 2.52
C GLY A 190 3.00 8.77 1.13
N LEU A 191 1.93 7.99 0.98
CA LEU A 191 1.45 7.43 -0.29
C LEU A 191 0.42 8.32 -0.97
N LEU A 192 -0.42 9.01 -0.18
CA LEU A 192 -1.45 9.93 -0.68
C LEU A 192 -1.32 11.33 -0.08
N ARG A 193 -1.90 12.31 -0.78
CA ARG A 193 -2.17 13.65 -0.27
C ARG A 193 -3.67 13.90 -0.31
N ILE A 194 -4.26 14.23 0.83
CA ILE A 194 -5.67 14.60 0.94
C ILE A 194 -5.78 16.12 0.86
N SER A 195 -6.73 16.63 0.06
CA SER A 195 -7.02 18.06 -0.03
C SER A 195 -7.55 18.63 1.29
N GLU A 196 -7.40 19.94 1.51
CA GLU A 196 -7.85 20.60 2.76
C GLU A 196 -9.35 20.43 3.04
N ASN A 197 -10.16 20.36 1.98
CA ASN A 197 -11.61 20.13 2.09
C ASN A 197 -12.00 18.64 2.21
N GLU A 198 -11.01 17.74 2.26
CA GLU A 198 -11.17 16.28 2.32
C GLU A 198 -12.00 15.67 1.17
N LYS A 199 -12.11 16.37 0.03
CA LYS A 199 -12.91 15.92 -1.12
C LYS A 199 -12.10 15.22 -2.19
N GLU A 200 -10.79 15.39 -2.20
CA GLU A 200 -9.93 14.87 -3.26
C GLU A 200 -8.65 14.27 -2.68
N ILE A 201 -8.15 13.24 -3.36
CA ILE A 201 -6.85 12.65 -3.10
C ILE A 201 -5.98 12.69 -4.35
N ARG A 202 -4.67 12.82 -4.12
CA ARG A 202 -3.63 12.73 -5.14
C ARG A 202 -2.55 11.75 -4.68
N THR A 203 -1.90 11.10 -5.63
CA THR A 203 -0.75 10.24 -5.34
C THR A 203 0.47 11.09 -4.98
N THR A 204 1.38 10.53 -4.19
CA THR A 204 2.69 11.12 -3.98
C THR A 204 3.69 10.54 -4.97
N ASN A 205 4.83 11.21 -5.15
CA ASN A 205 5.93 10.65 -5.93
C ASN A 205 6.37 9.29 -5.38
N LYS A 206 6.33 9.07 -4.06
CA LYS A 206 6.64 7.78 -3.45
C LYS A 206 5.71 6.69 -3.98
N LEU A 207 4.40 6.93 -4.00
CA LEU A 207 3.47 5.93 -4.52
C LEU A 207 3.63 5.73 -6.03
N ASP A 208 3.80 6.81 -6.81
CA ASP A 208 4.03 6.71 -8.25
C ASP A 208 5.30 5.90 -8.56
N ASP A 209 6.40 6.20 -7.88
CA ASP A 209 7.68 5.51 -8.06
C ASP A 209 7.54 4.01 -7.73
N LEU A 210 6.91 3.67 -6.61
CA LEU A 210 6.69 2.27 -6.21
C LEU A 210 5.77 1.54 -7.17
N MET A 211 4.67 2.15 -7.60
CA MET A 211 3.72 1.48 -8.50
C MET A 211 4.34 1.27 -9.88
N LEU A 212 4.99 2.29 -10.45
CA LEU A 212 5.49 2.24 -11.82
C LEU A 212 6.80 1.45 -11.98
N HIS A 213 7.67 1.44 -10.97
CA HIS A 213 9.00 0.85 -11.09
C HIS A 213 9.21 -0.41 -10.26
N TYR A 214 8.33 -0.67 -9.27
CA TYR A 214 8.42 -1.86 -8.42
C TYR A 214 7.22 -2.77 -8.63
N TYR A 215 6.01 -2.36 -8.28
CA TYR A 215 4.86 -3.27 -8.23
C TYR A 215 4.28 -3.66 -9.59
N LEU A 216 4.26 -2.74 -10.56
CA LEU A 216 3.76 -3.00 -11.92
C LEU A 216 4.87 -3.30 -12.92
N ASN A 217 6.09 -3.51 -12.44
CA ASN A 217 7.18 -4.00 -13.25
C ASN A 217 6.96 -5.50 -13.53
N ASP A 218 7.07 -5.93 -14.79
CA ASP A 218 6.73 -7.28 -15.25
C ASP A 218 7.36 -8.38 -14.38
N ASP A 219 8.65 -8.25 -14.03
CA ASP A 219 9.36 -9.23 -13.20
C ASP A 219 8.74 -9.39 -11.81
N ARG A 220 8.35 -8.26 -11.18
CA ARG A 220 7.75 -8.26 -9.85
C ARG A 220 6.30 -8.70 -9.88
N VAL A 221 5.56 -8.38 -10.94
CA VAL A 221 4.20 -8.88 -11.16
C VAL A 221 4.22 -10.40 -11.27
N GLU A 222 5.17 -10.97 -12.02
CA GLU A 222 5.35 -12.42 -12.09
C GLU A 222 5.70 -13.04 -10.74
N GLU A 223 6.59 -12.41 -9.97
CA GLU A 223 6.95 -12.87 -8.61
C GLU A 223 5.74 -12.85 -7.66
N ILE A 224 4.99 -11.74 -7.63
CA ILE A 224 3.76 -11.61 -6.84
C ILE A 224 2.77 -12.70 -7.23
N GLN A 225 2.58 -12.95 -8.53
CA GLN A 225 1.70 -14.02 -9.02
C GLN A 225 2.18 -15.42 -8.61
N LYS A 226 3.50 -15.66 -8.50
CA LYS A 226 4.04 -16.94 -8.02
C LYS A 226 3.75 -17.14 -6.54
N ILE A 227 3.91 -16.11 -5.71
CA ILE A 227 3.59 -16.18 -4.27
C ILE A 227 2.15 -16.65 -4.07
N PHE A 228 1.19 -16.04 -4.78
CA PHE A 228 -0.21 -16.45 -4.69
C PHE A 228 -0.46 -17.87 -5.20
N LYS A 229 0.32 -18.38 -6.16
CA LYS A 229 0.21 -19.77 -6.63
C LYS A 229 0.83 -20.79 -5.67
N GLU A 230 1.92 -20.43 -4.99
CA GLU A 230 2.63 -21.32 -4.07
C GLU A 230 1.89 -21.50 -2.73
N GLU A 231 1.18 -20.48 -2.24
CA GLU A 231 0.29 -20.60 -1.08
C GLU A 231 -0.81 -21.67 -1.31
N HIS A 232 -1.34 -21.81 -2.53
CA HIS A 232 -2.31 -22.85 -2.88
C HIS A 232 -1.74 -24.28 -2.89
N HIS A 233 -0.41 -24.43 -2.97
CA HIS A 233 0.26 -25.74 -2.96
C HIS A 233 0.73 -26.17 -1.56
N ALA A 234 0.92 -25.23 -0.64
CA ALA A 234 1.35 -25.53 0.73
C ALA A 234 0.22 -26.02 1.65
N GLU A 235 -1.04 -25.88 1.24
CA GLU A 235 -2.24 -26.28 2.00
C GLU A 235 -2.88 -27.62 1.55
N ASN A 236 -2.24 -28.38 0.64
CA ASN A 236 -2.70 -29.70 0.18
C ASN A 236 -1.87 -30.87 0.72
#